data_AF-A0A355RY12-F1
#
_entry.id   AF-A0A355RY12-F1
#
_cell.length_a   1.000
_cell.length_b   1.000
_cell.length_c   1.000
_cell.angle_alpha   90.00
_cell.angle_beta   90.00
_cell.angle_gamma   90.00
#
_symmetry.space_group_name_H-M   'P 1'
#
loop_
_entity.id
_entity.type
_entity.pdbx_description
1 polymer ?
#
loop_
_entity_poly.entity_id
_entity_poly.type
_entity_poly.pdbx_seq_one_letter_code
_entity_poly.pdbx_strand_id
1 'polypeptide(L)'
;DKIGLFETTTVVHAVGFGVALITMLIWGNGSLKRVSEVNKLYLLGGAFGVIIVYSVMRGMSLLGTAYSIEIQLVAQLIVATIIDTFGLFGVPQIKFDVTKPLGILLMIAGIIVFKLKG
;
A
#
# COMPACT_ATOMS: atom_id res chain seq x y z
N ASP A 1 -8.12 -7.93 21.47
CA ASP A 1 -6.66 -7.81 21.26
C ASP A 1 -5.98 -7.20 22.48
N LYS A 2 -4.74 -7.64 22.80
CA LYS A 2 -4.02 -7.22 24.02
C LYS A 2 -3.30 -5.87 23.89
N ILE A 3 -3.14 -5.36 22.67
CA ILE A 3 -2.63 -4.03 22.34
C ILE A 3 -3.56 -3.46 21.26
N GLY A 4 -3.89 -2.17 21.32
CA GLY A 4 -4.81 -1.55 20.37
C GLY A 4 -4.25 -1.51 18.95
N LEU A 5 -5.09 -1.11 17.99
CA LEU A 5 -4.73 -1.06 16.57
C LEU A 5 -3.60 -0.06 16.30
N PHE A 6 -3.57 1.06 17.01
CA PHE A 6 -2.52 2.06 16.87
C PHE A 6 -1.17 1.58 17.41
N GLU A 7 -1.18 0.90 18.57
CA GLU A 7 0.00 0.29 19.18
C GLU A 7 0.56 -0.79 18.26
N THR A 8 -0.30 -1.65 17.72
CA THR A 8 0.11 -2.70 16.78
C THR A 8 0.69 -2.11 15.50
N THR A 9 0.03 -1.09 14.93
CA THR A 9 0.52 -0.40 13.71
C THR A 9 1.89 0.24 13.96
N THR A 10 2.09 0.83 15.14
CA THR A 10 3.37 1.45 15.56
C THR A 10 4.47 0.40 15.67
N VAL A 11 4.21 -0.72 16.33
CA VAL A 11 5.18 -1.82 16.47
C VAL A 11 5.55 -2.41 15.11
N VAL A 12 4.58 -2.63 14.23
CA VAL A 12 4.82 -3.15 12.86
C VAL A 12 5.74 -2.21 12.07
N HIS A 13 5.52 -0.89 12.13
CA HIS A 13 6.38 0.08 11.46
C HIS A 13 7.77 0.18 12.09
N ALA A 14 7.88 0.05 13.42
CA ALA A 14 9.17 0.05 14.11
C ALA A 14 10.02 -1.17 13.71
N VAL A 15 9.41 -2.36 13.64
CA VAL A 15 10.07 -3.58 13.15
C VAL A 15 10.47 -3.43 11.69
N GLY A 16 9.55 -2.93 10.84
CA GLY A 16 9.83 -2.67 9.43
C GLY A 16 10.98 -1.68 9.22
N PHE A 17 11.04 -0.61 10.01
CA PHE A 17 12.15 0.34 10.00
C PHE A 17 13.47 -0.33 10.41
N GLY A 18 13.48 -1.14 11.47
CA GLY A 18 14.66 -1.88 11.90
C GLY A 18 15.20 -2.80 10.80
N VAL A 19 14.32 -3.54 10.13
CA VAL A 19 14.69 -4.40 8.99
C VAL A 19 15.23 -3.55 7.84
N ALA A 20 14.56 -2.46 7.47
CA ALA A 20 15.01 -1.56 6.41
C ALA A 20 16.38 -0.92 6.71
N LEU A 21 16.67 -0.60 7.97
CA LEU A 21 17.97 -0.09 8.41
C LEU A 21 19.06 -1.16 8.25
N ILE A 22 18.79 -2.39 8.68
CA ILE A 22 19.74 -3.51 8.53
C ILE A 22 20.05 -3.76 7.05
N THR A 23 19.02 -3.82 6.19
CA THR A 23 19.25 -4.03 4.76
C THR A 23 19.97 -2.86 4.10
N MET A 24 19.70 -1.62 4.53
CA MET A 24 20.45 -0.45 4.10
C MET A 24 21.93 -0.54 4.50
N LEU A 25 22.25 -1.02 5.70
CA LEU A 25 23.65 -1.11 6.16
C LEU A 25 24.45 -2.19 5.41
N ILE A 26 23.80 -3.28 4.98
CA ILE A 26 24.47 -4.39 4.29
C ILE A 26 24.55 -4.15 2.77
N TRP A 27 23.49 -3.65 2.15
CA TRP A 27 23.38 -3.52 0.69
C TRP A 27 23.26 -2.08 0.19
N GLY A 28 23.15 -1.09 1.07
CA GLY A 28 23.00 0.30 0.69
C GLY A 28 24.26 0.86 0.04
N ASN A 29 24.12 1.35 -1.18
CA ASN A 29 25.18 2.00 -1.97
C ASN A 29 24.97 3.52 -2.10
N GLY A 30 23.95 4.07 -1.44
CA GLY A 30 23.57 5.48 -1.50
C GLY A 30 24.14 6.34 -0.37
N SER A 31 23.88 7.65 -0.42
CA SER A 31 24.25 8.61 0.62
C SER A 31 23.02 9.25 1.24
N LEU A 32 22.86 9.13 2.56
CA LEU A 32 21.78 9.79 3.32
C LEU A 32 21.81 11.31 3.21
N LYS A 33 22.97 11.91 2.92
CA LYS A 33 23.11 13.36 2.72
C LYS A 33 22.33 13.87 1.51
N ARG A 34 22.00 12.98 0.55
CA ARG A 34 21.24 13.30 -0.66
C ARG A 34 19.73 13.07 -0.49
N VAL A 35 19.24 12.82 0.72
CA VAL A 35 17.80 12.71 1.00
C VAL A 35 17.02 13.94 0.55
N SER A 36 17.62 15.13 0.64
CA SER A 36 17.00 16.38 0.16
C SER A 36 16.81 16.43 -1.36
N GLU A 37 17.53 15.61 -2.12
CA GLU A 37 17.40 15.48 -3.58
C GLU A 37 16.29 14.49 -3.97
N VAL A 38 15.80 13.67 -3.03
CA VAL A 38 14.71 12.73 -3.27
C VAL A 38 13.40 13.50 -3.40
N ASN A 39 12.53 13.07 -4.32
CA ASN A 39 11.20 13.64 -4.46
C ASN A 39 10.48 13.60 -3.11
N LYS A 40 10.15 14.77 -2.56
CA LYS A 40 9.53 14.92 -1.24
C LYS A 40 8.23 14.13 -1.09
N LEU A 41 7.53 13.87 -2.20
CA LEU A 41 6.34 13.04 -2.18
C LEU A 41 6.64 11.58 -1.81
N TYR A 42 7.81 11.03 -2.18
CA TYR A 42 8.21 9.68 -1.75
C TYR A 42 8.46 9.62 -0.25
N LEU A 43 8.88 10.72 0.38
CA LEU A 43 9.04 10.78 1.83
C LEU A 43 7.69 10.69 2.56
N LEU A 44 6.59 11.08 1.91
CA LEU A 44 5.24 10.87 2.44
C LEU A 44 4.78 9.40 2.35
N GLY A 45 5.50 8.54 1.61
CA GLY A 45 5.19 7.12 1.48
C GLY A 45 5.12 6.40 2.82
N GLY A 46 5.96 6.79 3.79
CA GLY A 46 5.90 6.25 5.15
C GLY A 46 4.57 6.58 5.86
N ALA A 47 4.07 7.81 5.71
CA ALA A 47 2.79 8.22 6.29
C ALA A 47 1.61 7.50 5.63
N PHE A 48 1.63 7.35 4.30
CA PHE A 48 0.63 6.55 3.58
C PHE A 48 0.67 5.07 4.00
N GLY A 49 1.86 4.51 4.23
CA GLY A 49 2.04 3.15 4.75
C GLY A 49 1.31 2.92 6.07
N VAL A 50 1.42 3.86 7.02
CA VAL A 50 0.71 3.80 8.30
C VAL A 50 -0.80 3.77 8.09
N ILE A 51 -1.33 4.65 7.23
CA ILE A 51 -2.77 4.72 6.94
C ILE A 51 -3.27 3.43 6.30
N ILE A 52 -2.52 2.88 5.35
CA ILE A 52 -2.87 1.63 4.65
C ILE A 52 -2.88 0.45 5.61
N VAL A 53 -1.81 0.26 6.38
CA VAL A 53 -1.70 -0.85 7.35
C VAL A 53 -2.80 -0.76 8.42
N TYR A 54 -3.04 0.44 8.95
CA TYR A 54 -4.13 0.64 9.91
C TYR A 54 -5.49 0.28 9.29
N SER A 55 -5.75 0.75 8.06
CA SER A 55 -7.01 0.51 7.36
C SER A 55 -7.28 -0.98 7.16
N VAL A 56 -6.26 -1.76 6.77
CA VAL A 56 -6.44 -3.21 6.59
C VAL A 56 -6.56 -3.96 7.90
N MET A 57 -5.78 -3.59 8.92
CA MET A 57 -5.93 -4.20 10.25
C MET A 57 -7.32 -3.94 10.83
N ARG A 58 -7.85 -2.73 10.62
CA ARG A 58 -9.22 -2.40 10.98
C ARG A 58 -10.22 -3.21 10.14
N GLY A 59 -9.99 -3.31 8.83
CA GLY A 59 -10.78 -4.16 7.95
C GLY A 59 -10.84 -5.61 8.45
N MET A 60 -9.70 -6.19 8.82
CA MET A 60 -9.59 -7.58 9.28
C MET A 60 -10.48 -7.84 10.50
N SER A 61 -10.55 -6.88 11.42
CA SER A 61 -11.43 -6.96 12.60
C SER A 61 -12.92 -6.87 12.29
N LEU A 62 -13.30 -6.23 11.18
CA LEU A 62 -14.71 -5.96 10.82
C LEU A 62 -15.28 -6.96 9.80
N LEU A 63 -14.45 -7.39 8.85
CA LEU A 63 -14.87 -8.10 7.64
C LEU A 63 -14.16 -9.45 7.47
N GLY A 64 -13.23 -9.80 8.37
CA GLY A 64 -12.37 -10.96 8.23
C GLY A 64 -11.14 -10.69 7.35
N THR A 65 -10.18 -11.60 7.44
CA THR A 65 -8.84 -11.39 6.85
C THR A 65 -8.85 -11.40 5.34
N ALA A 66 -9.49 -12.41 4.73
CA ALA A 66 -9.49 -12.59 3.27
C ALA A 66 -10.11 -11.37 2.56
N TYR A 67 -11.32 -10.98 2.96
CA TYR A 67 -12.05 -9.88 2.35
C TYR A 67 -11.33 -8.53 2.47
N SER A 68 -10.67 -8.29 3.60
CA SER A 68 -9.92 -7.04 3.83
C SER A 68 -8.72 -6.92 2.91
N ILE A 69 -7.99 -8.03 2.69
CA ILE A 69 -6.84 -8.05 1.78
C ILE A 69 -7.31 -7.85 0.33
N GLU A 70 -8.40 -8.51 -0.07
CA GLU A 70 -8.94 -8.36 -1.43
C GLU A 70 -9.37 -6.91 -1.73
N ILE A 71 -10.12 -6.29 -0.82
CA ILE A 71 -10.50 -4.88 -0.94
C ILE A 71 -9.26 -3.99 -0.99
N GLN A 72 -8.28 -4.22 -0.11
CA GLN A 72 -7.05 -3.45 -0.11
C GLN A 72 -6.35 -3.51 -1.46
N LEU A 73 -6.22 -4.70 -2.04
CA LEU A 73 -5.56 -4.90 -3.34
C LEU A 73 -6.27 -4.13 -4.45
N VAL A 74 -7.60 -4.22 -4.51
CA VAL A 74 -8.40 -3.48 -5.51
C VAL A 74 -8.23 -1.97 -5.33
N ALA A 75 -8.33 -1.46 -4.10
CA ALA A 75 -8.18 -0.04 -3.81
C ALA A 75 -6.79 0.48 -4.23
N GLN A 76 -5.73 -0.27 -3.94
CA GLN A 76 -4.36 0.10 -4.32
C GLN A 76 -4.16 0.08 -5.84
N LEU A 77 -4.75 -0.88 -6.56
CA LEU A 77 -4.67 -0.94 -8.02
C LEU A 77 -5.43 0.21 -8.71
N ILE A 78 -6.57 0.62 -8.17
CA ILE A 78 -7.29 1.81 -8.65
C ILE A 78 -6.41 3.05 -8.49
N VAL A 79 -5.85 3.25 -7.29
CA VAL A 79 -4.97 4.39 -7.01
C VAL A 79 -3.72 4.35 -7.89
N ALA A 80 -3.09 3.18 -8.06
CA ALA A 80 -1.95 3.01 -8.96
C ALA A 80 -2.30 3.35 -10.41
N THR A 81 -3.47 2.91 -10.89
CA THR A 81 -3.93 3.24 -12.25
C THR A 81 -4.14 4.74 -12.44
N ILE A 82 -4.68 5.43 -11.44
CA ILE A 82 -4.81 6.89 -11.43
C ILE A 82 -3.42 7.53 -11.47
N ILE A 83 -2.51 7.10 -10.61
CA ILE A 83 -1.13 7.62 -10.56
C ILE A 83 -0.43 7.46 -11.92
N ASP A 84 -0.49 6.27 -12.52
CA ASP A 84 0.11 5.95 -13.81
C ASP A 84 -0.48 6.79 -14.95
N THR A 85 -1.81 6.92 -14.98
CA THR A 85 -2.52 7.60 -16.08
C THR A 85 -2.25 9.09 -16.07
N PHE A 86 -2.24 9.69 -14.88
CA PHE A 86 -2.00 11.13 -14.71
C PHE A 86 -0.52 11.48 -14.56
N GLY A 87 0.37 10.49 -14.40
CA GLY A 87 1.81 10.72 -14.16
C GLY A 87 2.06 11.42 -12.83
N LEU A 88 1.20 11.16 -11.84
CA LEU A 88 1.34 11.74 -10.50
C LEU A 88 2.68 11.29 -9.90
N PHE A 89 3.24 12.05 -8.95
CA PHE A 89 4.50 11.70 -8.30
C PHE A 89 5.75 11.68 -9.22
N GLY A 90 5.62 12.19 -10.45
CA GLY A 90 6.73 12.24 -11.41
C GLY A 90 7.03 10.89 -12.07
N VAL A 91 6.10 9.92 -11.99
CA VAL A 91 6.20 8.70 -12.81
C VAL A 91 5.86 8.99 -14.28
N PRO A 92 6.48 8.29 -15.24
CA PRO A 92 6.14 8.41 -16.64
C PRO A 92 4.65 8.14 -16.87
N GLN A 93 3.96 9.04 -17.57
CA GLN A 93 2.56 8.85 -17.92
C GLN A 93 2.41 7.61 -18.80
N ILE A 94 1.65 6.64 -18.30
CA ILE A 94 1.27 5.45 -19.07
C ILE A 94 -0.06 5.74 -19.72
N LYS A 95 -0.16 5.51 -21.04
CA LYS A 95 -1.42 5.70 -21.76
C LYS A 95 -2.52 4.88 -21.09
N PHE A 96 -3.68 5.50 -20.91
CA PHE A 96 -4.85 4.84 -20.35
C PHE A 96 -5.22 3.65 -21.24
N ASP A 97 -5.10 2.45 -20.66
CA ASP A 97 -5.47 1.20 -21.31
C ASP A 97 -6.80 0.73 -20.72
N VAL A 98 -7.75 0.40 -21.60
CA VAL A 98 -9.08 -0.10 -21.25
C VAL A 98 -9.01 -1.47 -20.56
N THR A 99 -7.90 -2.21 -20.71
CA THR A 99 -7.69 -3.47 -19.99
C THR A 99 -7.58 -3.28 -18.47
N LYS A 100 -6.99 -2.17 -17.99
CA LYS A 100 -6.84 -1.87 -16.56
C LYS A 100 -8.20 -1.74 -15.83
N PRO A 101 -9.14 -0.88 -16.25
CA PRO A 101 -10.45 -0.78 -15.61
C PRO A 101 -11.27 -2.07 -15.78
N LEU A 102 -11.13 -2.80 -16.89
CA LEU A 102 -11.80 -4.09 -17.06
C LEU A 102 -11.31 -5.14 -16.04
N GLY A 103 -9.99 -5.20 -15.82
CA GLY A 103 -9.38 -6.05 -14.80
C GLY A 103 -9.85 -5.69 -13.39
N ILE A 104 -9.90 -4.39 -13.06
CA ILE A 104 -10.44 -3.91 -11.78
C ILE A 104 -11.90 -4.34 -11.61
N LEU A 105 -12.72 -4.23 -12.65
CA LEU A 105 -14.13 -4.61 -12.62
C LEU A 105 -14.31 -6.12 -12.39
N LEU A 106 -13.46 -6.94 -13.02
CA LEU A 106 -13.39 -8.38 -12.78
C LEU A 106 -12.97 -8.73 -11.34
N MET A 107 -12.01 -8.00 -10.76
CA MET A 107 -11.61 -8.20 -9.37
C MET A 107 -12.75 -7.86 -8.40
N ILE A 108 -13.48 -6.76 -8.65
CA ILE A 108 -14.66 -6.39 -7.83
C ILE A 108 -15.73 -7.48 -7.93
N ALA A 109 -16.00 -8.01 -9.12
CA ALA A 109 -16.91 -9.13 -9.29
C ALA A 109 -16.44 -10.38 -8.51
N GLY A 110 -15.13 -10.68 -8.54
CA GLY A 110 -14.51 -11.74 -7.75
C GLY A 110 -14.75 -11.59 -6.26
N ILE A 111 -14.58 -10.38 -5.71
CA ILE A 111 -14.84 -10.08 -4.29
C ILE A 111 -16.31 -10.33 -3.93
N ILE A 112 -17.23 -9.91 -4.80
CA ILE A 112 -18.67 -10.12 -4.59
C ILE A 112 -18.98 -11.62 -4.55
N VAL A 113 -18.44 -12.40 -5.49
CA VAL A 113 -18.63 -13.86 -5.55
C VAL A 113 -18.00 -14.54 -4.33
N PHE A 114 -16.82 -14.10 -3.90
CA PHE A 114 -16.15 -14.63 -2.71
C PHE A 114 -17.00 -14.42 -1.46
N LYS A 115 -17.56 -13.21 -1.29
CA LYS A 115 -18.50 -12.88 -0.21
C LYS A 115 -19.80 -13.69 -0.26
N LEU A 116 -20.24 -14.15 -1.43
CA LEU A 116 -21.47 -14.95 -1.57
C LEU A 116 -21.29 -16.41 -1.12
N LYS A 117 -20.05 -16.92 -1.05
CA LYS A 117 -19.76 -18.31 -0.68
C LYS A 117 -19.08 -18.48 0.69
N GLY A 118 -18.71 -17.38 1.36
CA GLY A 118 -18.16 -17.36 2.72
C GLY A 118 -19.09 -16.63 3.68
#